data_AF-I3Z777-F1
#
_entry.id   AF-I3Z777-F1
#
_cell.length_a   1.000
_cell.length_b   1.000
_cell.length_c   1.000
_cell.angle_alpha   90.00
_cell.angle_beta   90.00
_cell.angle_gamma   90.00
#
_symmetry.space_group_name_H-M   'P 1'
#
loop_
_entity.id
_entity.type
_entity.pdbx_description
1 polymer ?
#
loop_
_entity_poly.entity_id
_entity_poly.type
_entity_poly.pdbx_seq_one_letter_code
_entity_poly.pdbx_strand_id
1 'polypeptide(L)'
;MLKTGKRINSQRRFSEEFKRKLVDDYEKGIMSVAQMERFYNIRNGLIYNWIYKYSTYNEKNVRIVEMKDSQTNKLKELEEKVKELERAVGQKQIMIDYLEKMIDLAKENYSIDIKKTPTPHTLVVPRQPTSYELFTQFTLRGRRREQASCSSG
;
A
#
# COMPACT_ATOMS: atom_id res chain seq x y z
N MET A 1 -7.22 0.80 -47.68
CA MET A 1 -6.22 1.77 -47.20
C MET A 1 -6.64 2.25 -45.82
N LEU A 2 -5.98 1.79 -44.75
CA LEU A 2 -6.36 2.17 -43.38
C LEU A 2 -5.75 3.53 -43.05
N LYS A 3 -6.60 4.51 -42.73
CA LYS A 3 -6.17 5.85 -42.28
C LYS A 3 -5.52 5.71 -40.90
N THR A 4 -4.21 5.84 -40.84
CA THR A 4 -3.45 5.83 -39.59
C THR A 4 -3.76 7.12 -38.81
N GLY A 5 -4.70 7.03 -37.86
CA GLY A 5 -5.02 8.14 -36.95
C GLY A 5 -3.79 8.52 -36.12
N LYS A 6 -3.35 9.77 -36.24
CA LYS A 6 -2.24 10.33 -35.46
C LYS A 6 -2.63 10.31 -33.98
N ARG A 7 -2.11 9.35 -33.21
CA ARG A 7 -2.32 9.30 -31.76
C ARG A 7 -1.65 10.53 -31.16
N ILE A 8 -2.44 11.48 -30.69
CA ILE A 8 -1.95 12.68 -30.02
C ILE A 8 -1.20 12.20 -28.76
N ASN A 9 0.12 12.28 -28.77
CA ASN A 9 0.95 11.92 -27.62
C ASN A 9 0.81 13.03 -26.58
N SER A 10 -0.18 12.89 -25.71
CA SER A 10 -0.38 13.80 -24.58
C SER A 10 0.73 13.60 -23.56
N GLN A 11 1.68 14.52 -23.53
CA GLN A 11 2.76 14.51 -22.55
C GLN A 11 2.21 14.88 -21.16
N ARG A 12 2.49 14.05 -20.15
CA ARG A 12 2.16 14.35 -18.74
C ARG A 12 2.90 15.63 -18.33
N ARG A 13 2.15 16.69 -17.98
CA ARG A 13 2.70 17.94 -17.46
C ARG A 13 2.52 17.98 -15.95
N PHE A 14 3.58 18.36 -15.25
CA PHE A 14 3.58 18.54 -13.80
C PHE A 14 3.65 20.03 -13.47
N SER A 15 2.88 20.45 -12.46
CA SER A 15 2.96 21.81 -11.91
C SER A 15 4.34 22.09 -11.32
N GLU A 16 4.74 23.36 -11.28
CA GLU A 16 6.04 23.72 -10.71
C GLU A 16 6.10 23.50 -9.20
N GLU A 17 5.00 23.74 -8.48
CA GLU A 17 4.90 23.46 -7.05
C GLU A 17 5.18 21.99 -6.73
N PHE A 18 4.64 21.08 -7.55
CA PHE A 18 4.89 19.65 -7.39
C PHE A 18 6.37 19.33 -7.59
N LYS A 19 7.01 19.90 -8.62
CA LYS A 19 8.44 19.69 -8.88
C LYS A 19 9.30 20.20 -7.73
N ARG A 20 8.99 21.38 -7.19
CA ARG A 20 9.72 21.97 -6.05
C ARG A 20 9.56 21.14 -4.78
N LYS A 21 8.35 20.69 -4.47
CA LYS A 21 8.10 19.77 -3.34
C LYS A 21 8.90 18.48 -3.47
N LEU A 22 8.94 17.91 -4.67
CA LEU A 22 9.67 16.67 -4.93
C LEU A 22 11.19 16.82 -4.70
N VAL A 23 11.74 17.97 -5.09
CA VAL A 23 13.16 18.30 -4.87
C VAL A 23 13.43 18.59 -3.40
N ASP A 24 12.54 19.28 -2.70
CA ASP A 24 12.65 19.53 -1.26
C ASP A 24 12.61 18.21 -0.44
N ASP A 25 11.72 17.27 -0.79
CA ASP A 25 11.68 15.93 -0.19
C ASP A 25 12.98 15.14 -0.43
N TYR A 26 13.61 15.35 -1.58
CA TYR A 26 14.91 14.77 -1.92
C TYR A 26 16.05 15.39 -1.13
N GLU A 27 16.10 16.73 -1.04
CA GLU A 27 17.12 17.46 -0.28
C GLU A 27 17.05 17.14 1.22
N LYS A 28 15.84 16.92 1.75
CA LYS A 28 15.60 16.46 3.13
C LYS A 28 15.93 14.98 3.35
N GLY A 29 16.21 14.22 2.29
CA GLY A 29 16.50 12.79 2.36
C GLY A 29 15.30 11.92 2.79
N ILE A 30 14.07 12.41 2.61
CA ILE A 30 12.84 11.69 2.98
C ILE A 30 12.65 10.47 2.07
N MET A 31 12.93 10.65 0.78
CA MET A 31 12.81 9.61 -0.25
C MET A 31 14.00 9.63 -1.21
N SER A 32 14.45 8.44 -1.58
CA SER A 32 15.43 8.24 -2.66
C SER A 32 14.78 8.49 -4.04
N VAL A 33 15.57 8.85 -5.05
CA VAL A 33 15.11 8.99 -6.44
C VAL A 33 14.40 7.72 -6.94
N ALA A 34 14.96 6.54 -6.63
CA ALA A 34 14.36 5.26 -6.99
C ALA A 34 13.02 4.99 -6.26
N GLN A 35 12.85 5.52 -5.06
CA GLN A 35 11.58 5.44 -4.33
C GLN A 35 10.55 6.38 -4.97
N MET A 36 10.94 7.62 -5.28
CA MET A 36 10.07 8.60 -5.96
C MET A 36 9.59 8.10 -7.33
N GLU A 37 10.45 7.42 -8.09
CA GLU A 37 10.05 6.79 -9.35
C GLU A 37 8.94 5.76 -9.13
N ARG A 38 9.07 4.88 -8.13
CA ARG A 38 8.03 3.88 -7.82
C ARG A 38 6.73 4.51 -7.32
N PHE A 39 6.80 5.53 -6.45
CA PHE A 39 5.61 6.14 -5.86
C PHE A 39 4.84 7.02 -6.85
N TYR A 40 5.53 7.88 -7.60
CA TYR A 40 4.88 8.85 -8.49
C TYR A 40 4.82 8.41 -9.96
N ASN A 41 5.44 7.26 -10.28
CA ASN A 41 5.61 6.73 -11.62
C ASN A 41 6.24 7.77 -12.57
N ILE A 42 7.33 8.39 -12.11
CA ILE A 42 8.08 9.41 -12.83
C ILE A 42 9.45 8.82 -13.14
N ARG A 43 9.85 8.88 -14.41
CA ARG A 43 11.14 8.35 -14.84
C ARG A 43 12.29 9.06 -14.11
N ASN A 44 13.25 8.29 -13.61
CA ASN A 44 14.42 8.81 -12.88
C ASN A 44 15.11 10.00 -13.56
N GLY A 45 15.33 9.93 -14.88
CA GLY A 45 16.00 11.02 -15.61
C GLY A 45 15.25 12.36 -15.55
N LEU A 46 13.92 12.33 -15.47
CA LEU A 46 13.11 13.54 -15.32
C LEU A 46 13.26 14.15 -13.91
N ILE A 47 13.39 13.29 -12.90
CA ILE A 47 13.59 13.68 -11.50
C ILE A 47 14.96 14.33 -11.34
N TYR A 48 16.03 13.71 -11.87
CA TYR A 48 17.37 14.31 -11.86
C TYR A 48 17.39 15.67 -12.56
N ASN A 49 16.73 15.80 -13.71
CA ASN A 49 16.61 17.10 -14.41
C ASN A 49 15.94 18.18 -13.54
N TRP A 50 14.96 17.80 -12.72
CA TRP A 50 14.33 18.74 -11.78
C TRP A 50 15.23 19.06 -10.60
N ILE A 51 15.93 18.07 -10.05
CA ILE A 51 16.92 18.29 -8.99
C ILE A 51 17.98 19.28 -9.49
N TYR A 52 18.56 19.09 -10.67
CA TYR A 52 19.53 20.04 -11.23
C TYR A 52 18.96 21.45 -11.45
N LYS A 53 17.67 21.55 -11.81
CA LYS A 53 17.04 22.84 -12.14
C LYS A 53 16.55 23.61 -10.91
N TYR A 54 16.06 22.91 -9.89
CA TYR A 54 15.41 23.52 -8.72
C TYR A 54 16.21 23.35 -7.43
N SER A 55 17.28 22.55 -7.41
CA SER A 55 18.14 22.42 -6.24
C SER A 55 18.90 23.72 -6.01
N THR A 56 18.93 24.12 -4.75
CA THR A 56 19.60 25.35 -4.32
C THR A 56 21.13 25.19 -4.27
N TYR A 57 21.63 23.95 -4.31
CA TYR A 57 23.03 23.58 -4.05
C TYR A 57 23.85 23.23 -5.29
N ASN A 58 23.43 23.64 -6.50
CA ASN A 58 23.97 23.20 -7.79
C ASN A 58 25.48 23.50 -8.05
N GLU A 59 26.20 24.19 -7.14
CA GLU A 59 27.64 24.43 -7.27
C GLU A 59 28.54 23.52 -6.43
N LYS A 60 27.98 22.84 -5.42
CA LYS A 60 28.78 22.04 -4.49
C LYS A 60 28.42 20.59 -4.71
N ASN A 61 29.43 19.78 -5.00
CA ASN A 61 29.43 18.33 -5.06
C ASN A 61 29.00 17.73 -3.70
N VAL A 62 27.76 18.00 -3.28
CA VAL A 62 27.16 17.54 -2.05
C VAL A 62 26.52 16.22 -2.40
N ARG A 63 27.25 15.15 -2.09
CA ARG A 63 26.69 13.81 -2.02
C ARG A 63 25.66 13.85 -0.89
N ILE A 64 24.38 14.07 -1.22
CA ILE A 64 23.27 13.93 -0.27
C ILE A 64 23.27 12.44 0.09
N VAL A 65 23.95 12.13 1.20
CA VAL A 65 23.98 10.78 1.75
C VAL A 65 22.59 10.52 2.29
N GLU A 66 21.80 9.74 1.54
CA GLU A 66 20.52 9.21 2.01
C GLU A 66 20.75 8.66 3.42
N MET A 67 20.13 9.29 4.42
CA MET A 67 20.26 8.86 5.80
C MET A 67 19.69 7.44 5.89
N LYS A 68 20.59 6.47 6.01
CA LYS A 68 20.29 5.06 6.29
C LYS A 68 19.39 4.92 7.53
N ASP A 69 19.40 5.93 8.39
CA ASP A 69 18.59 6.06 9.60
C ASP A 69 17.07 6.00 9.34
N SER A 70 16.59 6.49 8.18
CA SER A 70 15.16 6.42 7.85
C SER A 70 14.68 5.00 7.57
N GLN A 71 15.53 4.15 6.98
CA GLN A 71 15.20 2.75 6.72
C GLN A 71 15.29 1.92 8.01
N THR A 72 16.31 2.16 8.83
CA THR A 72 16.46 1.45 10.11
C THR A 72 15.34 1.79 11.09
N ASN A 73 14.86 3.03 11.12
CA ASN A 73 13.72 3.42 11.95
C ASN A 73 12.41 2.77 11.49
N LYS A 74 12.15 2.70 10.17
CA LYS A 74 10.98 1.98 9.63
C LYS A 74 11.06 0.49 9.94
N LEU A 75 12.24 -0.11 9.83
CA LEU A 75 12.43 -1.52 10.19
C LEU A 75 12.11 -1.77 11.67
N LYS A 76 12.62 -0.92 12.57
CA LYS A 76 12.31 -1.00 14.01
C LYS A 76 10.82 -0.85 14.29
N GLU A 77 10.15 0.13 13.68
CA GLU A 77 8.70 0.32 13.85
C GLU A 77 7.89 -0.88 13.35
N LEU A 78 8.32 -1.49 12.24
CA LEU A 78 7.69 -2.71 11.73
C LEU A 78 7.93 -3.90 12.66
N GLU A 79 9.14 -4.07 13.18
CA GLU A 79 9.47 -5.12 14.15
C GLU A 79 8.66 -4.99 15.45
N GLU A 80 8.47 -3.78 15.96
CA GLU A 80 7.62 -3.51 17.13
C GLU A 80 6.16 -3.91 16.89
N LYS A 81 5.61 -3.56 15.72
CA LYS A 81 4.24 -3.95 15.34
C LYS A 81 4.09 -5.46 15.22
N VAL A 82 5.06 -6.16 14.64
CA VAL A 82 5.05 -7.63 14.54
C VAL A 82 5.02 -8.24 15.95
N LYS A 83 5.88 -7.76 16.85
CA LYS A 83 5.96 -8.24 18.23
C LYS A 83 4.66 -8.03 19.00
N GLU A 84 4.00 -6.89 18.82
CA GLU A 84 2.70 -6.61 19.44
C GLU A 84 1.61 -7.55 18.91
N LEU A 85 1.56 -7.76 17.59
CA LEU A 85 0.61 -8.66 16.96
C LEU A 85 0.82 -10.12 17.38
N GLU A 86 2.06 -10.59 17.43
CA GLU A 86 2.40 -11.94 17.91
C GLU A 86 1.94 -12.18 19.35
N ARG A 87 2.12 -11.18 20.22
CA ARG A 87 1.61 -11.24 21.61
C ARG A 87 0.09 -11.33 21.65
N ALA A 88 -0.60 -10.50 20.88
CA ALA A 88 -2.07 -10.50 20.83
C ALA A 88 -2.62 -11.82 20.28
N VAL A 89 -1.97 -12.41 19.28
CA VAL A 89 -2.33 -13.73 18.74
C VAL A 89 -2.11 -14.83 19.78
N GLY A 90 -0.96 -14.83 20.47
CA GLY A 90 -0.65 -15.80 21.51
C GLY A 90 -1.67 -15.79 22.66
N GLN A 91 -2.05 -14.60 23.14
CA GLN A 91 -3.08 -14.46 24.18
C GLN A 91 -4.44 -15.03 23.74
N LYS A 92 -4.82 -14.78 22.48
CA LYS A 92 -6.06 -15.33 21.91
C LYS A 92 -6.00 -16.86 21.77
N GLN A 93 -4.86 -17.42 21.38
CA GLN A 93 -4.72 -18.87 21.27
C GLN A 93 -4.87 -19.57 22.62
N ILE A 94 -4.23 -19.05 23.67
CA ILE A 94 -4.38 -19.57 25.04
C ILE A 94 -5.86 -19.57 25.48
N MET A 95 -6.58 -18.50 25.17
CA MET A 95 -8.00 -18.38 25.49
C MET A 95 -8.85 -19.41 24.72
N ILE A 96 -8.56 -19.62 23.44
CA ILE A 96 -9.24 -20.64 22.62
C ILE A 96 -8.99 -22.03 23.21
N ASP A 97 -7.74 -22.37 23.49
CA ASP A 97 -7.37 -23.68 24.04
C ASP A 97 -8.04 -23.94 25.40
N TYR A 98 -8.13 -22.90 26.24
CA TYR A 98 -8.84 -22.97 27.52
C TYR A 98 -10.34 -23.23 27.31
N LEU A 99 -11.00 -22.46 26.44
CA LEU A 99 -12.43 -22.63 26.16
C LEU A 99 -12.73 -24.00 25.55
N GLU A 100 -11.87 -24.52 24.67
CA GLU A 100 -12.01 -25.86 24.10
C GLU A 100 -11.93 -26.94 25.17
N LYS A 101 -10.93 -26.87 26.06
CA LYS A 101 -10.82 -27.79 27.22
C LYS A 101 -12.05 -27.73 28.13
N MET A 102 -12.60 -26.53 28.37
CA MET A 102 -13.81 -26.38 29.19
C MET A 102 -15.03 -27.04 28.53
N ILE A 103 -15.15 -26.96 27.20
CA ILE A 103 -16.21 -27.65 26.44
C ILE A 103 -16.04 -29.17 26.53
N ASP A 104 -14.80 -29.67 26.42
CA ASP A 104 -14.52 -31.10 26.51
C ASP A 104 -14.87 -31.66 27.90
N LEU A 105 -14.45 -30.97 28.96
CA LEU A 105 -14.81 -31.33 30.33
C LEU A 105 -16.33 -31.28 30.58
N ALA A 106 -17.03 -30.31 29.97
CA ALA A 106 -18.48 -30.22 30.09
C ALA A 106 -19.21 -31.39 29.40
N LYS A 107 -18.71 -31.85 28.25
CA LYS A 107 -19.22 -33.04 27.55
C LYS A 107 -19.01 -34.30 28.38
N GLU A 108 -17.80 -34.47 28.91
CA GLU A 108 -17.44 -35.65 29.72
C GLU A 108 -18.27 -35.77 31.00
N ASN A 109 -18.50 -34.65 31.70
CA ASN A 109 -19.12 -34.68 33.03
C ASN A 109 -20.65 -34.54 33.03
N TYR A 110 -21.24 -33.92 31.99
CA TYR A 110 -22.67 -33.57 32.01
C TYR A 110 -23.45 -34.09 30.80
N SER A 111 -22.83 -34.79 29.83
CA SER A 111 -23.48 -35.25 28.59
C SER A 111 -24.23 -34.14 27.84
N ILE A 112 -23.80 -32.88 28.00
CA ILE A 112 -24.39 -31.73 27.31
C ILE A 112 -23.68 -31.58 25.97
N ASP A 113 -24.40 -31.86 24.89
CA ASP A 113 -23.88 -31.82 23.52
C ASP A 113 -23.87 -30.37 22.99
N ILE A 114 -22.95 -29.54 23.51
CA ILE A 114 -22.76 -28.16 23.04
C ILE A 114 -22.08 -28.23 21.67
N LYS A 115 -22.88 -28.35 20.61
CA LYS A 115 -22.39 -28.19 19.24
C LYS A 115 -21.93 -26.76 19.03
N LYS A 116 -20.63 -26.59 18.77
CA LYS A 116 -20.01 -25.34 18.31
C LYS A 116 -20.64 -25.01 16.94
N THR A 117 -21.73 -24.24 16.92
CA THR A 117 -22.23 -23.67 15.67
C THR A 117 -21.11 -22.78 15.11
N PRO A 118 -20.71 -22.94 13.84
CA PRO A 118 -19.70 -22.08 13.24
C PRO A 118 -20.32 -20.69 13.02
N THR A 119 -20.43 -19.90 14.08
CA THR A 119 -20.62 -18.47 13.95
C THR A 119 -19.38 -17.93 13.24
N PRO A 120 -19.51 -17.16 12.15
CA PRO A 120 -18.39 -16.58 11.42
C PRO A 120 -17.84 -15.43 12.26
N HIS A 121 -17.21 -15.74 13.38
CA HIS A 121 -16.49 -14.80 14.23
C HIS A 121 -14.99 -14.93 14.05
N THR A 122 -14.55 -15.71 13.07
CA THR A 122 -13.42 -15.28 12.25
C THR A 122 -13.91 -14.06 11.48
N LEU A 123 -13.89 -12.90 12.13
CA LEU A 123 -13.67 -11.67 11.39
C LEU A 123 -12.31 -11.89 10.72
N VAL A 124 -12.35 -12.42 9.50
CA VAL A 124 -11.28 -12.22 8.53
C VAL A 124 -11.10 -10.72 8.58
N VAL A 125 -10.09 -10.23 9.29
CA VAL A 125 -9.76 -8.81 9.26
C VAL A 125 -9.52 -8.57 7.78
N PRO A 126 -10.43 -7.89 7.07
CA PRO A 126 -10.29 -7.78 5.64
C PRO A 126 -8.98 -7.06 5.45
N ARG A 127 -8.03 -7.74 4.78
CA ARG A 127 -6.74 -7.14 4.47
C ARG A 127 -7.08 -5.83 3.77
N GLN A 128 -6.70 -4.71 4.39
CA GLN A 128 -7.02 -3.40 3.83
C GLN A 128 -6.43 -3.38 2.42
N PRO A 129 -7.27 -3.21 1.37
CA PRO A 129 -6.79 -3.27 0.01
C PRO A 129 -5.76 -2.15 -0.14
N THR A 130 -4.61 -2.52 -0.64
CA THR A 130 -3.54 -1.57 -0.94
C THR A 130 -4.04 -0.56 -1.98
N SER A 131 -3.39 0.61 -2.06
CA SER A 131 -3.80 1.66 -3.01
C SER A 131 -3.86 1.18 -4.47
N TYR A 132 -3.11 0.14 -4.83
CA TYR A 132 -3.13 -0.46 -6.16
C TYR A 132 -4.39 -1.34 -6.41
N GLU A 133 -4.93 -2.01 -5.39
CA GLU A 133 -6.13 -2.88 -5.52
C GLU A 133 -7.42 -2.07 -5.61
N LEU A 134 -7.47 -0.93 -4.91
CA LEU A 134 -8.61 0.00 -5.01
C LEU A 134 -8.68 0.67 -6.39
N PHE A 135 -7.52 0.91 -7.03
CA PHE A 135 -7.45 1.54 -8.35
C PHE A 135 -7.91 0.61 -9.48
N THR A 136 -7.60 -0.69 -9.42
CA THR A 136 -8.07 -1.67 -10.41
C THR A 136 -9.58 -1.93 -10.31
N GLN A 137 -10.16 -1.90 -9.12
CA GLN A 137 -11.62 -2.01 -8.94
C GLN A 137 -12.36 -0.81 -9.55
N PHE A 138 -11.80 0.40 -9.43
CA PHE A 138 -12.41 1.62 -10.00
C PHE A 138 -12.38 1.63 -11.54
N THR A 139 -11.30 1.14 -12.15
CA THR A 139 -11.16 1.08 -13.62
C THR A 139 -12.04 -0.02 -14.24
N LEU A 140 -12.23 -1.16 -13.57
CA LEU A 140 -13.13 -2.24 -14.03
C LEU A 140 -14.62 -1.86 -13.90
N ARG A 141 -14.98 -1.08 -12.88
CA ARG A 141 -16.37 -0.62 -12.67
C ARG A 141 -16.78 0.51 -13.63
N GLY A 142 -15.82 1.27 -14.15
CA GLY A 142 -16.04 2.29 -15.18
C GLY A 142 -16.37 1.70 -16.56
N ARG A 143 -15.86 0.51 -16.89
CA ARG A 143 -16.04 -0.11 -18.23
C ARG A 143 -17.37 -0.83 -18.42
N ARG A 144 -18.12 -1.14 -17.35
CA ARG A 144 -19.43 -1.81 -17.41
C ARG A 144 -20.61 -0.87 -17.66
N ARG A 145 -20.47 0.45 -17.49
CA ARG A 145 -21.60 1.37 -17.72
C ARG A 145 -21.79 1.79 -19.18
N GLU A 146 -20.81 1.57 -20.06
CA GLU A 146 -20.91 1.96 -21.48
C GLU A 146 -21.44 0.85 -22.40
N GLN A 147 -21.62 -0.39 -21.94
CA GLN A 147 -22.17 -1.47 -22.77
C GLN A 147 -23.67 -1.73 -22.59
N ALA A 148 -24.33 -1.06 -21.64
CA ALA A 148 -25.76 -1.27 -21.36
C ALA A 148 -26.70 -0.29 -22.10
N SER A 149 -26.17 0.65 -22.89
CA SER A 149 -26.96 1.67 -23.61
C SER A 149 -27.09 1.43 -25.12
N CYS A 150 -26.59 0.31 -25.65
CA CYS A 150 -26.69 -0.05 -27.08
C CYS A 150 -27.28 -1.45 -27.25
N SER A 151 -28.45 -1.71 -26.66
CA SER A 151 -29.26 -2.89 -26.98
C SER A 151 -30.73 -2.59 -26.68
N SER A 152 -31.25 -1.56 -27.34
CA SER A 152 -32.67 -1.25 -27.43
C SER A 152 -32.90 -0.59 -28.78
N GLY A 153 -33.00 -1.44 -29.81
CA GLY A 153 -33.40 -1.13 -31.17
C GLY A 153 -34.19 -2.32 -31.67
#